data_AF-A0A7V2ZG40-F1
#
_entry.id   AF-A0A7V2ZG40-F1
#
_cell.length_a   1.000
_cell.length_b   1.000
_cell.length_c   1.000
_cell.angle_alpha   90.00
_cell.angle_beta   90.00
_cell.angle_gamma   90.00
#
_symmetry.space_group_name_H-M   'P 1'
#
loop_
_entity.id
_entity.type
_entity.pdbx_description
1 polymer ?
#
loop_
_entity_poly.entity_id
_entity_poly.type
_entity_poly.pdbx_seq_one_letter_code
_entity_poly.pdbx_strand_id
1 'polypeptide(L)'
;IRGVDCTTVLETLLQRRLIKIVGRKEVVGKPLLYGTTQEFLKYFGINSLNDLPPIEQFVEQATQEQLPTQENVETVGTEPTISISTSEVTVDQTTSAQNDKQQE
;
A
#
# COMPACT_ATOMS: atom_id res chain seq x y z
N ILE A 1 3.57 -0.21 -5.75
CA ILE A 1 4.71 -0.70 -6.57
C ILE A 1 5.98 -0.54 -5.75
N ARG A 2 6.94 -1.48 -5.82
CA ARG A 2 8.03 -1.67 -4.84
C ARG A 2 9.14 -0.60 -4.82
N GLY A 3 9.23 0.33 -5.78
CA GLY A 3 10.19 1.46 -5.74
C GLY A 3 11.68 1.11 -5.82
N VAL A 4 12.02 -0.19 -5.85
CA VAL A 4 13.40 -0.72 -5.88
C VAL A 4 13.58 -1.69 -7.05
N ASP A 5 14.84 -1.96 -7.43
CA ASP A 5 15.15 -2.96 -8.45
C ASP A 5 14.68 -4.35 -8.01
N CYS A 6 13.92 -5.01 -8.89
CA CYS A 6 13.31 -6.33 -8.65
C CYS A 6 13.79 -7.38 -9.66
N THR A 7 14.85 -7.12 -10.44
CA THR A 7 15.32 -7.98 -11.54
C THR A 7 15.66 -9.39 -11.06
N THR A 8 16.44 -9.52 -9.99
CA THR A 8 16.82 -10.83 -9.41
C THR A 8 15.60 -11.62 -8.90
N VAL A 9 14.59 -10.93 -8.38
CA VAL A 9 13.36 -11.57 -7.90
C VAL A 9 12.56 -12.10 -9.08
N LEU A 10 12.45 -11.32 -10.17
CA LEU A 10 11.79 -11.77 -11.40
C LEU A 10 12.49 -13.01 -11.99
N GLU A 11 13.82 -13.02 -12.03
CA GLU A 11 14.60 -14.18 -12.48
C GLU A 11 14.33 -15.42 -11.61
N THR A 12 14.32 -15.25 -10.29
CA THR A 12 14.03 -16.34 -9.34
C THR A 12 12.63 -16.91 -9.56
N LEU A 13 11.63 -16.04 -9.76
CA LEU A 13 10.24 -16.45 -9.99
C LEU A 13 10.09 -17.18 -11.34
N LEU A 14 10.81 -16.75 -12.38
CA LEU A 14 10.86 -17.43 -13.67
C LEU A 14 11.50 -18.81 -13.56
N GLN A 15 12.64 -18.92 -12.86
CA GLN A 15 13.34 -20.20 -12.63
C GLN A 15 12.47 -21.21 -11.87
N ARG A 16 11.72 -20.73 -10.87
CA ARG A 16 10.76 -21.55 -10.11
C ARG A 16 9.44 -21.80 -10.87
N ARG A 17 9.32 -21.31 -12.10
CA ARG A 17 8.12 -21.41 -12.94
C ARG A 17 6.85 -20.85 -12.31
N LEU A 18 6.96 -19.95 -11.34
CA LEU A 18 5.79 -19.30 -10.72
C LEU A 18 5.21 -18.22 -11.63
N ILE A 19 6.04 -17.63 -12.49
CA ILE A 19 5.62 -16.66 -13.51
C ILE A 19 6.19 -17.04 -14.87
N LYS A 20 5.61 -16.48 -15.93
CA LYS A 20 6.04 -16.60 -17.33
C LYS A 20 5.91 -15.29 -18.08
N ILE A 21 6.61 -15.17 -19.19
CA ILE A 21 6.43 -14.07 -20.15
C ILE A 21 5.17 -14.37 -20.96
N VAL A 22 4.18 -13.48 -20.92
CA VAL A 22 2.91 -13.61 -21.65
C VAL A 22 2.91 -12.83 -22.96
N GLY A 23 3.85 -11.89 -23.14
CA GLY A 23 3.99 -11.14 -24.37
C GLY A 23 4.82 -9.88 -24.20
N ARG A 24 4.64 -8.94 -25.12
CA ARG A 24 5.21 -7.59 -25.05
C ARG A 24 4.09 -6.59 -25.24
N LYS A 25 4.13 -5.50 -24.48
CA LYS A 25 3.16 -4.40 -24.64
C LYS A 25 3.51 -3.59 -25.90
N GLU A 26 2.52 -3.25 -26.71
CA GLU A 26 2.69 -2.44 -27.94
C GLU A 26 2.85 -0.94 -27.63
N VAL A 27 3.91 -0.60 -26.89
CA VAL A 27 4.29 0.78 -26.57
C VAL A 27 5.78 0.98 -26.85
N VAL A 28 6.25 2.23 -26.78
CA VAL A 28 7.68 2.54 -26.92
C VAL A 28 8.50 1.74 -25.91
N GLY A 29 9.58 1.10 -26.39
CA GLY A 29 10.41 0.20 -25.59
C GLY A 29 9.91 -1.25 -25.52
N LYS A 30 8.68 -1.54 -25.98
CA LYS A 30 8.06 -2.89 -26.04
C LYS A 30 8.34 -3.75 -24.80
N PRO A 31 7.98 -3.30 -23.58
CA PRO A 31 8.31 -4.00 -22.35
C PRO A 31 7.66 -5.38 -22.29
N LEU A 32 8.36 -6.32 -21.66
CA LEU A 32 7.87 -7.68 -21.42
C LEU A 32 6.69 -7.65 -20.43
N LEU A 33 5.64 -8.40 -20.76
CA LEU A 33 4.52 -8.65 -19.87
C LEU A 33 4.73 -9.99 -19.17
N TYR A 34 4.57 -9.99 -17.85
CA TYR A 34 4.66 -11.18 -17.01
C TYR A 34 3.26 -11.58 -16.54
N GLY A 35 3.03 -12.88 -16.41
CA GLY A 35 1.82 -13.46 -15.85
C GLY A 35 2.11 -14.70 -15.02
N THR A 36 1.14 -15.15 -14.24
CA THR A 36 1.25 -16.37 -13.43
C THR A 36 1.10 -17.64 -14.28
N THR A 37 1.48 -18.78 -13.72
CA THR A 37 1.45 -20.10 -14.37
C THR A 37 0.52 -21.06 -13.62
N GLN A 38 0.38 -22.29 -14.14
CA GLN A 38 -0.31 -23.34 -13.39
C GLN A 38 0.50 -23.81 -12.17
N GLU A 39 1.84 -23.78 -12.21
CA GLU A 39 2.65 -24.05 -11.02
C GLU A 39 2.36 -23.06 -9.89
N PHE A 40 2.09 -21.79 -10.20
CA PHE A 40 1.65 -20.81 -9.21
C PHE A 40 0.37 -21.30 -8.50
N LEU A 41 -0.68 -21.62 -9.26
CA LEU A 41 -1.95 -22.07 -8.70
C LEU A 41 -1.77 -23.30 -7.80
N LYS A 42 -0.98 -24.27 -8.24
CA LYS A 42 -0.64 -25.48 -7.46
C LYS A 42 0.13 -25.15 -6.17
N TYR A 43 1.09 -24.23 -6.24
CA TYR A 43 1.89 -23.83 -5.08
C TYR A 43 1.05 -23.14 -4.02
N PHE A 44 0.09 -22.31 -4.42
CA PHE A 44 -0.83 -21.61 -3.53
C PHE A 44 -2.07 -22.44 -3.14
N GLY A 45 -2.22 -23.65 -3.69
CA GLY A 45 -3.35 -24.54 -3.37
C GLY A 45 -4.70 -24.03 -3.88
N ILE A 46 -4.71 -23.17 -4.90
CA ILE A 46 -5.91 -22.59 -5.49
C ILE A 46 -6.18 -23.15 -6.88
N ASN A 47 -7.44 -23.20 -7.29
CA ASN A 47 -7.83 -23.74 -8.59
C ASN A 47 -7.90 -22.65 -9.66
N SER A 48 -8.20 -21.41 -9.26
CA SER A 48 -8.32 -20.25 -10.14
C SER A 48 -7.74 -18.97 -9.50
N LEU A 49 -7.43 -17.98 -10.34
CA LEU A 49 -7.01 -16.65 -9.88
C LEU A 49 -8.11 -15.91 -9.11
N ASN A 50 -9.38 -16.29 -9.29
CA ASN A 50 -10.51 -15.73 -8.55
C ASN A 50 -10.58 -16.19 -7.10
N ASP A 51 -9.87 -17.27 -6.75
CA ASP A 51 -9.82 -17.81 -5.38
C ASP A 51 -8.78 -17.07 -4.53
N LEU A 52 -8.08 -16.07 -5.10
CA LEU A 52 -7.16 -15.24 -4.34
C LEU A 52 -7.93 -14.38 -3.32
N PRO A 53 -7.42 -14.23 -2.09
CA PRO A 53 -8.05 -13.36 -1.10
C PRO A 53 -8.16 -11.92 -1.64
N PRO A 54 -9.22 -11.18 -1.27
CA PRO A 54 -9.38 -9.80 -1.71
C PRO A 54 -8.24 -8.93 -1.17
N ILE A 55 -7.86 -7.94 -1.97
CA ILE A 55 -6.71 -7.06 -1.70
C ILE A 55 -6.80 -6.34 -0.34
N GLU A 56 -8.02 -6.03 0.11
CA GLU A 56 -8.29 -5.30 1.35
C GLU A 56 -7.72 -6.02 2.58
N GLN A 57 -7.75 -7.35 2.59
CA GLN A 57 -7.26 -8.17 3.71
C GLN A 57 -5.73 -8.11 3.88
N PHE A 58 -4.99 -7.79 2.82
CA PHE A 58 -3.53 -7.72 2.87
C PHE A 58 -2.99 -6.36 3.34
N VAL A 59 -3.76 -5.28 3.18
CA VAL A 59 -3.34 -3.92 3.57
C VAL A 59 -3.29 -3.78 5.09
N GLU A 60 -4.25 -4.41 5.79
CA GLU A 60 -4.29 -4.43 7.25
C GLU A 60 -3.12 -5.22 7.85
N GLN A 61 -2.75 -6.36 7.26
CA GLN A 61 -1.65 -7.19 7.77
C GLN A 61 -0.26 -6.60 7.48
N ALA A 62 -0.07 -5.93 6.32
CA ALA A 62 1.19 -5.28 5.97
C ALA A 62 1.52 -4.07 6.88
N THR A 63 0.53 -3.55 7.61
CA THR A 63 0.70 -2.42 8.54
C THR A 63 1.08 -2.89 9.96
N GLN A 64 1.03 -4.19 10.26
CA GLN A 64 1.20 -4.71 11.63
C GLN A 64 2.60 -5.27 11.96
N GLU A 65 3.58 -5.24 11.04
CA GLU A 65 4.97 -5.58 11.37
C GLU A 65 5.81 -4.32 11.66
N GLN A 66 5.53 -3.67 12.79
CA GLN A 66 6.52 -2.89 13.53
C GLN A 66 6.91 -3.66 14.81
N LEU A 67 8.22 -3.86 14.94
CA LEU A 67 8.94 -4.68 15.93
C LEU A 67 8.64 -4.32 17.41
N PRO A 68 8.95 -5.24 18.35
CA PRO A 68 8.77 -5.04 19.79
C PRO A 68 9.51 -3.79 20.30
N THR A 69 8.79 -2.91 21.00
CA THR A 69 9.35 -1.83 21.79
C THR A 69 10.13 -2.42 22.96
N GLN A 70 11.45 -2.51 22.85
CA GLN A 70 12.33 -2.57 24.01
C GLN A 70 12.85 -1.16 24.28
N GLU A 71 12.13 -0.42 25.12
CA GLU A 71 12.69 0.68 25.89
C GLU A 71 12.40 0.40 27.37
N ASN A 72 13.36 -0.22 28.04
CA ASN A 72 13.58 0.06 29.45
C ASN A 72 15.08 0.27 29.67
N VAL A 73 15.48 1.53 29.65
CA VAL A 73 16.68 2.00 30.35
C VAL A 73 16.24 3.19 31.20
N GLU A 74 16.23 2.97 32.52
CA GLU A 74 15.84 3.95 33.52
C GLU A 74 16.74 5.21 33.51
N THR A 75 16.06 6.37 33.51
CA THR A 75 16.34 7.61 34.24
C THR A 75 17.78 8.15 34.37
N VAL A 76 18.01 9.38 33.88
CA VAL A 76 18.56 10.48 34.69
C VAL A 76 18.22 11.84 34.05
N GLY A 77 17.78 12.79 34.86
CA GLY A 77 17.05 13.99 34.43
C GLY A 77 17.87 15.11 33.79
N THR A 78 17.15 16.00 33.12
CA THR A 78 17.12 17.47 33.31
C THR A 78 16.25 18.04 32.18
N GLU A 79 15.22 18.81 32.52
CA GLU A 79 14.35 19.50 31.57
C GLU A 79 15.15 20.54 30.73
N PRO A 80 14.68 20.88 29.52
CA PRO A 80 13.98 22.16 29.45
C PRO A 80 12.72 22.13 28.59
N THR A 81 11.72 22.81 29.15
CA THR A 81 10.50 23.37 28.57
C THR A 81 10.65 23.87 27.13
N ILE A 82 9.82 23.35 26.21
CA ILE A 82 9.40 24.08 25.02
C ILE A 82 7.88 23.97 24.90
N SER A 83 7.21 25.06 25.26
CA SER A 83 5.79 25.27 25.03
C SER A 83 5.50 25.42 23.54
N ILE A 84 4.58 24.63 23.00
CA ILE A 84 3.89 24.97 21.75
C ILE A 84 2.39 25.07 22.01
N SER A 85 1.84 26.25 21.71
CA SER A 85 0.41 26.55 21.88
C SER A 85 -0.41 25.79 20.86
N THR A 86 -1.45 25.14 21.36
CA THR A 86 -2.55 24.55 20.61
C THR A 86 -3.44 25.65 20.06
N SER A 87 -3.83 25.58 18.80
CA SER A 87 -5.02 26.28 18.30
C SER A 87 -5.70 25.39 17.28
N GLU A 88 -6.90 24.98 17.67
CA GLU A 88 -7.77 23.99 17.08
C GLU A 88 -8.34 24.45 15.72
N VAL A 89 -8.44 23.53 14.76
CA VAL A 89 -9.32 23.70 13.59
C VAL A 89 -10.65 23.04 13.94
N THR A 90 -11.61 23.86 14.37
CA THR A 90 -13.00 23.46 14.59
C THR A 90 -13.72 23.39 13.25
N VAL A 91 -14.25 22.21 12.93
CA VAL A 91 -15.28 22.01 11.91
C VAL A 91 -16.64 22.19 12.56
N ASP A 92 -17.49 23.07 12.05
CA ASP A 92 -18.93 22.92 12.24
C ASP A 92 -19.70 23.41 11.01
N GLN A 93 -20.75 22.66 10.70
CA GLN A 93 -21.62 22.81 9.54
C GLN A 93 -22.70 23.84 9.88
N THR A 94 -23.00 24.77 8.98
CA THR A 94 -24.36 25.31 8.96
C THR A 94 -24.84 25.58 7.54
N THR A 95 -25.81 24.76 7.17
CA THR A 95 -26.84 24.93 6.14
C THR A 95 -27.40 26.35 6.12
N SER A 96 -27.61 26.92 4.93
CA SER A 96 -28.86 27.64 4.57
C SER A 96 -28.86 27.98 3.07
N ALA A 97 -29.80 27.38 2.36
CA ALA A 97 -30.25 27.79 1.04
C ALA A 97 -31.16 29.02 1.17
N GLN A 98 -30.98 30.05 0.34
CA GLN A 98 -32.08 30.94 -0.04
C GLN A 98 -31.81 31.65 -1.37
N ASN A 99 -32.62 31.24 -2.34
CA ASN A 99 -32.95 31.92 -3.58
C ASN A 99 -33.77 33.17 -3.23
N ASP A 100 -33.37 34.37 -3.67
CA ASP A 100 -34.32 35.46 -3.92
C ASP A 100 -33.80 36.49 -4.93
N LYS A 101 -34.74 36.98 -5.72
CA LYS A 101 -34.63 37.97 -6.79
C LYS A 101 -34.31 39.36 -6.22
N GLN A 102 -33.69 40.24 -7.01
CA GLN A 102 -34.20 41.57 -7.43
C GLN A 102 -33.07 42.58 -7.72
N GLN A 103 -33.25 43.27 -8.86
CA GLN A 103 -33.02 44.71 -9.16
C GLN A 103 -31.58 45.24 -8.94
N GLU A 104 -30.96 45.97 -9.88
CA GLU A 104 -31.42 46.89 -10.93
C GLU A 104 -30.44 46.85 -12.12
#